data_AF-A0A9D4Y162-F1
#
_entry.id   AF-A0A9D4Y162-F1
#
_cell.length_a   1.000
_cell.length_b   1.000
_cell.length_c   1.000
_cell.angle_alpha   90.00
_cell.angle_beta   90.00
_cell.angle_gamma   90.00
#
_symmetry.space_group_name_H-M   'P 1'
#
loop_
_entity.id
_entity.type
_entity.pdbx_description
1 polymer ?
#
loop_
_entity_poly.entity_id
_entity_poly.type
_entity_poly.pdbx_seq_one_letter_code
_entity_poly.pdbx_strand_id
1 'polypeptide(L)'
;ETGWKLVHGDVFRPPNNSDLLCVYVGTGVQFFGMILVTMLFAVLGFLSPSNRGGLMTVMLLLWVFMGLLAGYASARLYKMFKGSEWKKISLRTAVMFPASVSAIFFVLNGLIWGQKSSGAVPFGTMFALIFLWFGISVPLVFVGGYVGFRKPAIENPVKTNKIPRQIPEQAWYMNPAFSVLIGGYLELFSLSFSSSSHQSG
;
A
#
# COMPACT_ATOMS: atom_id res chain seq x y z
N GLU A 1 -0.60 37.69 -10.12
CA GLU A 1 -0.89 36.45 -10.86
C GLU A 1 -1.33 35.36 -9.89
N THR A 2 -2.38 34.61 -10.21
CA THR A 2 -3.01 33.63 -9.32
C THR A 2 -2.02 32.49 -9.01
N GLY A 3 -1.66 32.32 -7.73
CA GLY A 3 -0.63 31.39 -7.26
C GLY A 3 -0.77 29.93 -7.73
N TRP A 4 -1.99 29.49 -8.09
CA TRP A 4 -2.22 28.15 -8.65
C TRP A 4 -1.52 27.95 -10.01
N LYS A 5 -1.45 28.99 -10.85
CA LYS A 5 -0.78 28.91 -12.17
C LYS A 5 0.73 28.70 -12.03
N LEU A 6 1.32 29.21 -10.94
CA LEU A 6 2.74 29.04 -10.61
C LEU A 6 3.04 27.65 -10.03
N VAL A 7 2.03 26.97 -9.46
CA VAL A 7 2.14 25.60 -8.94
C VAL A 7 2.27 24.58 -10.08
N HIS A 8 1.70 24.87 -11.24
CA HIS A 8 1.71 23.96 -12.39
C HIS A 8 3.13 23.55 -12.84
N GLY A 9 4.11 24.45 -12.74
CA GLY A 9 5.51 24.21 -13.14
C GLY A 9 6.33 23.37 -12.15
N ASP A 10 5.85 23.18 -10.92
CA ASP A 10 6.55 22.46 -9.85
C ASP A 10 5.89 21.12 -9.48
N VAL A 11 4.61 20.92 -9.81
CA VAL A 11 3.86 19.68 -9.50
C VAL A 11 4.48 18.43 -10.13
N PHE A 12 5.09 18.57 -11.31
CA PHE A 12 5.64 17.44 -12.05
C PHE A 12 7.15 17.22 -11.79
N ARG A 13 7.75 17.91 -10.80
CA ARG A 13 9.13 17.59 -10.42
C ARG A 13 9.20 16.26 -9.68
N PRO A 14 10.29 15.49 -9.87
CA PRO A 14 10.55 14.35 -9.02
C PRO A 14 10.71 14.85 -7.57
N PRO A 15 9.91 14.34 -6.62
CA PRO A 15 10.04 14.72 -5.22
C PRO A 15 11.36 14.16 -4.65
N ASN A 16 11.83 14.73 -3.53
CA ASN A 16 13.08 14.35 -2.88
C ASN A 16 13.15 12.84 -2.53
N ASN A 17 11.98 12.22 -2.27
CA ASN A 17 11.80 10.79 -2.00
C ASN A 17 10.88 10.12 -3.05
N SER A 18 11.18 10.29 -4.34
CA SER A 18 10.40 9.70 -5.45
C SER A 18 10.23 8.18 -5.34
N ASP A 19 11.26 7.45 -4.92
CA ASP A 19 11.20 6.01 -4.69
C ASP A 19 10.08 5.63 -3.70
N LEU A 20 10.00 6.31 -2.55
CA LEU A 20 9.01 5.99 -1.52
C LEU A 20 7.59 6.31 -1.99
N LEU A 21 7.41 7.44 -2.66
CA LEU A 21 6.11 7.80 -3.23
C LEU A 21 5.62 6.73 -4.22
N CYS A 22 6.49 6.24 -5.10
CA CYS A 22 6.15 5.19 -6.05
C CYS A 22 5.75 3.89 -5.36
N VAL A 23 6.43 3.51 -4.27
CA VAL A 23 6.05 2.34 -3.46
C VAL A 23 4.67 2.54 -2.85
N TYR A 24 4.42 3.68 -2.18
CA TYR A 24 3.13 3.97 -1.55
C TYR A 24 1.97 3.98 -2.55
N VAL A 25 2.17 4.56 -3.74
CA VAL A 25 1.15 4.56 -4.80
C VAL A 25 0.89 3.15 -5.31
N GLY A 26 1.94 2.35 -5.53
CA GLY A 26 1.79 0.95 -5.93
C GLY A 26 0.98 0.15 -4.91
N THR A 27 1.35 0.24 -3.63
CA THR A 27 0.62 -0.41 -2.54
C THR A 27 -0.81 0.12 -2.39
N GLY A 28 -1.04 1.41 -2.58
CA GLY A 28 -2.38 2.01 -2.55
C GLY A 28 -3.29 1.43 -3.64
N VAL A 29 -2.78 1.28 -4.87
CA VAL A 29 -3.52 0.62 -5.97
C VAL A 29 -3.81 -0.85 -5.62
N GLN A 30 -2.88 -1.53 -4.95
CA GLN A 30 -3.08 -2.91 -4.50
C GLN A 30 -4.23 -3.04 -3.50
N PHE A 31 -4.26 -2.19 -2.47
CA PHE A 31 -5.35 -2.16 -1.48
C PHE A 31 -6.67 -1.77 -2.12
N PHE A 32 -6.68 -0.73 -2.96
CA PHE A 32 -7.88 -0.27 -3.63
C PHE A 32 -8.48 -1.37 -4.51
N GLY A 33 -7.64 -2.04 -5.32
CA GLY A 33 -8.06 -3.16 -6.16
C GLY A 33 -8.59 -4.34 -5.34
N MET A 34 -7.91 -4.69 -4.25
CA MET A 34 -8.36 -5.74 -3.33
C MET A 34 -9.73 -5.40 -2.72
N ILE A 35 -9.91 -4.20 -2.17
CA ILE A 35 -11.16 -3.77 -1.53
C ILE A 35 -12.30 -3.81 -2.55
N LEU A 36 -12.08 -3.24 -3.73
CA LEU A 36 -13.08 -3.20 -4.80
C LEU A 36 -13.51 -4.62 -5.20
N VAL A 37 -12.56 -5.51 -5.48
CA VAL A 37 -12.88 -6.88 -5.89
C VAL A 37 -13.53 -7.68 -4.76
N THR A 38 -13.08 -7.51 -3.53
CA THR A 38 -13.69 -8.17 -2.36
C THR A 38 -15.13 -7.69 -2.17
N MET A 39 -15.39 -6.39 -2.31
CA MET A 39 -16.71 -5.80 -2.22
C MET A 39 -17.65 -6.33 -3.31
N LEU A 40 -17.16 -6.46 -4.55
CA LEU A 40 -17.93 -7.06 -5.64
C LEU A 40 -18.34 -8.50 -5.34
N PHE A 41 -17.40 -9.35 -4.89
CA PHE A 41 -17.70 -10.73 -4.53
C PHE A 41 -18.62 -10.85 -3.32
N ALA A 42 -18.53 -9.92 -2.37
CA ALA A 42 -19.44 -9.84 -1.22
C ALA A 42 -20.87 -9.49 -1.67
N VAL A 43 -21.04 -8.49 -2.55
CA VAL A 43 -22.36 -8.07 -3.06
C VAL A 43 -23.00 -9.16 -3.91
N LEU A 44 -22.22 -9.91 -4.69
CA LEU A 44 -22.71 -11.04 -5.50
C LEU A 44 -23.06 -12.29 -4.66
N GLY A 45 -22.85 -12.27 -3.34
CA GLY A 45 -23.18 -13.36 -2.44
C GLY A 45 -22.18 -14.54 -2.43
N PHE A 46 -21.06 -14.43 -3.15
CA PHE A 46 -20.01 -15.46 -3.17
C PHE A 46 -19.21 -15.50 -1.86
N LEU A 47 -19.15 -14.38 -1.12
CA LEU A 47 -18.46 -14.27 0.15
C LEU A 47 -19.45 -13.93 1.26
N SER A 48 -19.92 -14.96 1.98
CA SER A 48 -20.68 -14.73 3.21
C SER A 48 -19.73 -14.43 4.39
N PRO A 49 -19.93 -13.34 5.14
CA PRO A 49 -19.15 -13.01 6.34
C PRO A 49 -19.16 -14.11 7.42
N SER A 50 -20.13 -15.02 7.36
CA SER A 50 -20.22 -16.17 8.27
C SER A 50 -19.07 -17.18 8.09
N ASN A 51 -18.45 -17.26 6.90
CA ASN A 51 -17.30 -18.14 6.68
C ASN A 51 -15.97 -17.38 6.83
N ARG A 52 -15.66 -16.97 8.06
CA ARG A 52 -14.52 -16.10 8.39
C ARG A 52 -13.18 -16.61 7.83
N GLY A 53 -12.95 -17.93 7.85
CA GLY A 53 -11.72 -18.54 7.33
C GLY A 53 -11.60 -18.49 5.80
N GLY A 54 -12.69 -18.75 5.08
CA GLY A 54 -12.73 -18.65 3.61
C GLY A 54 -12.50 -17.21 3.15
N LEU A 55 -13.11 -16.24 3.83
CA LEU A 55 -12.95 -14.82 3.54
C LEU A 55 -11.49 -14.37 3.69
N MET A 56 -10.83 -14.74 4.79
CA MET A 56 -9.40 -14.43 5.03
C MET A 56 -8.50 -15.00 3.92
N THR A 57 -8.81 -16.23 3.46
CA THR A 57 -8.04 -16.90 2.41
C THR A 57 -8.21 -16.22 1.06
N VAL A 58 -9.45 -15.83 0.71
CA VAL A 58 -9.73 -15.10 -0.53
C VAL A 58 -9.07 -13.71 -0.52
N MET A 59 -9.12 -13.00 0.60
CA MET A 59 -8.42 -11.71 0.74
C MET A 59 -6.91 -11.87 0.55
N LEU A 60 -6.29 -12.91 1.12
CA LEU A 60 -4.88 -13.23 0.91
C LEU A 60 -4.55 -13.50 -0.57
N LEU A 61 -5.37 -14.27 -1.27
CA LEU A 61 -5.16 -14.54 -2.70
C LEU A 61 -5.32 -13.27 -3.53
N LEU A 62 -6.36 -12.47 -3.26
CA LEU A 62 -6.58 -11.19 -3.94
C LEU A 62 -5.41 -10.23 -3.70
N TRP A 63 -4.84 -10.19 -2.49
CA TRP A 63 -3.62 -9.43 -2.21
C TRP A 63 -2.49 -9.80 -3.16
N VAL A 64 -2.21 -11.11 -3.28
CA VAL A 64 -1.13 -11.65 -4.11
C VAL A 64 -1.35 -11.29 -5.58
N PHE A 65 -2.56 -11.49 -6.11
CA PHE A 65 -2.90 -11.17 -7.49
C PHE A 65 -2.84 -9.67 -7.80
N MET A 66 -3.32 -8.83 -6.89
CA MET A 66 -3.25 -7.37 -7.03
C MET A 66 -1.81 -6.83 -6.98
N GLY A 67 -0.83 -7.66 -6.55
CA GLY A 67 0.60 -7.35 -6.65
C GLY A 67 1.05 -7.01 -8.07
N LEU A 68 0.42 -7.60 -9.11
CA LEU A 68 0.69 -7.23 -10.50
C LEU A 68 0.39 -5.76 -10.78
N LEU A 69 -0.78 -5.27 -10.33
CA LEU A 69 -1.19 -3.88 -10.51
C LEU A 69 -0.32 -2.94 -9.68
N ALA A 70 0.08 -3.37 -8.47
CA ALA A 70 1.00 -2.64 -7.60
C ALA A 70 2.36 -2.41 -8.27
N GLY A 71 2.94 -3.47 -8.84
CA GLY A 71 4.17 -3.42 -9.61
C GLY A 71 4.05 -2.52 -10.83
N TYR A 72 2.95 -2.65 -11.58
CA TYR A 72 2.69 -1.82 -12.76
C TYR A 72 2.59 -0.33 -12.42
N ALA A 73 1.76 0.04 -11.44
CA ALA A 73 1.54 1.42 -11.05
C ALA A 73 2.82 2.07 -10.49
N SER A 74 3.53 1.36 -9.59
CA SER A 74 4.78 1.86 -9.01
C SER A 74 5.87 2.07 -10.07
N ALA A 75 6.09 1.11 -10.98
CA ALA A 75 7.09 1.24 -12.03
C ALA A 75 6.74 2.32 -13.07
N ARG A 76 5.46 2.50 -13.38
CA ARG A 76 5.01 3.54 -14.33
C ARG A 76 5.22 4.93 -13.76
N LEU A 77 4.87 5.14 -12.49
CA LEU A 77 5.11 6.39 -11.79
C LEU A 77 6.61 6.65 -11.62
N TYR A 78 7.39 5.60 -11.34
CA TYR A 78 8.85 5.71 -11.23
C TYR A 78 9.50 6.17 -12.53
N LYS A 79 9.01 5.65 -13.66
CA LYS A 79 9.46 6.07 -14.99
C LYS A 79 9.09 7.52 -15.30
N MET A 80 7.92 7.99 -14.86
CA MET A 80 7.51 9.40 -15.00
C MET A 80 8.46 10.36 -14.26
N PHE A 81 9.02 9.93 -13.13
CA PHE A 81 10.05 10.68 -12.39
C PHE A 81 11.47 10.49 -12.94
N LYS A 82 11.62 9.94 -14.15
CA LYS A 82 12.91 9.66 -14.82
C LYS A 82 13.79 8.63 -14.11
N GLY A 83 13.19 7.75 -13.29
CA GLY A 83 13.91 6.62 -12.70
C GLY A 83 14.24 5.53 -13.73
N SER A 84 15.47 5.00 -13.71
CA SER A 84 15.92 3.90 -14.58
C SER A 84 15.82 2.53 -13.91
N GLU A 85 15.98 2.49 -12.58
CA GLU A 85 16.12 1.27 -11.77
C GLU A 85 14.79 0.60 -11.41
N TRP A 86 14.04 0.16 -12.42
CA TRP A 86 12.71 -0.43 -12.21
C TRP A 86 12.73 -1.71 -11.34
N LYS A 87 13.81 -2.49 -11.38
CA LYS A 87 13.96 -3.68 -10.54
C LYS A 87 14.01 -3.33 -9.05
N LYS A 88 14.71 -2.24 -8.72
CA LYS A 88 14.84 -1.74 -7.34
C LYS A 88 13.51 -1.26 -6.81
N ILE A 89 12.73 -0.52 -7.61
CA ILE A 89 11.41 -0.05 -7.17
C ILE A 89 10.42 -1.21 -7.02
N SER A 90 10.40 -2.17 -7.96
CA SER A 90 9.54 -3.36 -7.86
C SER A 90 9.87 -4.21 -6.64
N LEU A 91 11.16 -4.41 -6.32
CA LEU A 91 11.57 -5.10 -5.11
C LEU A 91 11.11 -4.37 -3.85
N ARG A 92 11.29 -3.05 -3.79
CA ARG A 92 10.83 -2.24 -2.65
C ARG A 92 9.31 -2.31 -2.49
N THR A 93 8.54 -2.22 -3.57
CA THR A 93 7.08 -2.36 -3.54
C THR A 93 6.66 -3.74 -3.03
N ALA A 94 7.34 -4.81 -3.48
CA ALA A 94 7.01 -6.18 -3.08
C ALA A 94 7.38 -6.50 -1.62
N VAL A 95 8.39 -5.82 -1.07
CA VAL A 95 8.95 -6.15 0.24
C VAL A 95 8.52 -5.21 1.35
N MET A 96 8.46 -3.89 1.11
CA MET A 96 8.38 -2.89 2.19
C MET A 96 7.16 -3.05 3.08
N PHE A 97 5.97 -3.17 2.50
CA PHE A 97 4.71 -3.34 3.24
C PHE A 97 4.53 -4.76 3.81
N PRO A 98 4.71 -5.84 3.02
CA PRO A 98 4.57 -7.18 3.57
C PRO A 98 5.61 -7.51 4.65
N ALA A 99 6.83 -6.96 4.57
CA ALA A 99 7.86 -7.13 5.60
C ALA A 99 7.47 -6.43 6.91
N SER A 100 6.94 -5.21 6.85
CA SER A 100 6.51 -4.50 8.06
C SER A 100 5.34 -5.21 8.76
N VAL A 101 4.35 -5.65 7.99
CA VAL A 101 3.22 -6.46 8.51
C VAL A 101 3.70 -7.78 9.08
N SER A 102 4.61 -8.47 8.37
CA SER A 102 5.18 -9.74 8.86
C SER A 102 5.93 -9.54 10.16
N ALA A 103 6.77 -8.50 10.28
CA ALA A 103 7.51 -8.22 11.52
C ALA A 103 6.57 -8.03 12.72
N ILE A 104 5.51 -7.23 12.56
CA ILE A 104 4.49 -7.04 13.60
C ILE A 104 3.80 -8.38 13.92
N PHE A 105 3.41 -9.13 12.89
CA PHE A 105 2.79 -10.44 13.03
C PHE A 105 3.68 -11.43 13.80
N PHE A 106 4.97 -11.51 13.51
CA PHE A 106 5.90 -12.39 14.21
C PHE A 106 6.04 -12.03 15.70
N VAL A 107 6.11 -10.73 16.02
CA VAL A 107 6.15 -10.26 17.41
C VAL A 107 4.87 -10.64 18.15
N LEU A 108 3.70 -10.32 17.57
CA LEU A 108 2.41 -10.66 18.16
C LEU A 108 2.23 -12.18 18.31
N ASN A 109 2.57 -12.95 17.28
CA ASN A 109 2.47 -14.42 17.31
C ASN A 109 3.38 -15.03 18.38
N GLY A 110 4.58 -14.48 18.58
CA GLY A 110 5.50 -14.87 19.65
C GLY A 110 4.92 -14.61 21.05
N LEU A 111 4.26 -13.46 21.27
CA LEU A 111 3.57 -13.16 22.52
C LEU A 111 2.42 -14.14 22.80
N ILE A 112 1.63 -14.47 21.77
CA ILE A 112 0.49 -15.40 21.88
C ILE A 112 0.97 -16.83 22.22
N TRP A 113 2.11 -17.27 21.65
CA TRP A 113 2.74 -18.53 22.04
C TRP A 113 3.18 -18.56 23.50
N GLY A 114 3.72 -17.45 24.02
CA GLY A 114 4.08 -17.34 25.43
C GLY A 114 2.88 -17.56 26.37
N GLN A 115 1.67 -17.19 25.94
CA GLN A 115 0.43 -17.39 26.68
C GLN A 115 -0.21 -18.78 26.47
N LYS A 116 0.43 -19.68 25.70
CA LYS A 116 -0.13 -21.00 25.31
C LYS A 116 -1.55 -20.92 24.73
N SER A 117 -1.86 -19.80 24.07
CA SER A 117 -3.19 -19.59 23.50
C SER A 117 -3.36 -20.36 22.19
N SER A 118 -4.51 -20.99 22.00
CA SER A 118 -4.89 -21.72 20.78
C SER A 118 -5.04 -20.81 19.55
N GLY A 119 -4.98 -19.49 19.73
CA GLY A 119 -5.01 -18.51 18.63
C GLY A 119 -3.65 -18.31 17.94
N ALA A 120 -2.60 -18.99 18.38
CA ALA A 120 -1.29 -18.85 17.76
C ALA A 120 -1.23 -19.57 16.41
N VAL A 121 -0.63 -18.90 15.42
CA VAL A 121 -0.47 -19.43 14.08
C VAL A 121 0.64 -20.50 14.10
N PRO A 122 0.36 -21.74 13.66
CA PRO A 122 1.34 -22.81 13.69
C PRO A 122 2.48 -22.55 12.69
N PHE A 123 3.66 -23.12 12.97
CA PHE A 123 4.85 -22.96 12.13
C PHE A 123 4.61 -23.30 10.65
N GLY A 124 3.79 -24.33 10.36
CA GLY A 124 3.50 -24.73 8.98
C GLY A 124 2.82 -23.63 8.16
N THR A 125 1.84 -22.93 8.74
CA THR A 125 1.18 -21.79 8.09
C THR A 125 2.11 -20.60 7.90
N MET A 126 3.06 -20.38 8.83
CA MET A 126 4.06 -19.32 8.68
C MET A 126 4.98 -19.58 7.48
N PHE A 127 5.43 -20.83 7.31
CA PHE A 127 6.23 -21.23 6.16
C PHE A 127 5.44 -21.11 4.85
N ALA A 128 4.16 -21.49 4.84
CA ALA A 128 3.28 -21.33 3.69
C ALA A 128 3.11 -19.86 3.28
N LEU A 129 2.98 -18.94 4.24
CA LEU A 129 2.89 -17.50 3.97
C LEU A 129 4.18 -16.94 3.36
N ILE A 130 5.34 -17.36 3.87
CA ILE A 130 6.65 -16.98 3.31
C ILE A 130 6.79 -17.49 1.87
N PHE A 131 6.43 -18.76 1.62
CA PHE A 131 6.48 -19.33 0.28
C PHE A 131 5.50 -18.65 -0.68
N LEU A 132 4.27 -18.36 -0.24
CA LEU A 132 3.30 -17.60 -1.03
C LEU A 132 3.82 -16.20 -1.37
N TRP A 133 4.49 -15.54 -0.43
CA TRP A 133 5.03 -14.21 -0.62
C TRP A 133 6.24 -14.19 -1.57
N PHE A 134 7.32 -14.92 -1.25
CA PHE A 134 8.53 -14.92 -2.09
C PHE A 134 8.39 -15.74 -3.37
N GLY A 135 7.62 -16.83 -3.33
CA GLY A 135 7.45 -17.73 -4.47
C GLY A 135 6.45 -17.24 -5.51
N ILE A 136 5.40 -16.52 -5.11
CA ILE A 136 4.33 -16.07 -6.03
C ILE A 136 4.22 -14.55 -6.06
N SER A 137 4.02 -13.90 -4.90
CA SER A 137 3.73 -12.46 -4.85
C SER A 137 4.87 -11.60 -5.38
N VAL A 138 6.11 -11.85 -4.95
CA VAL A 138 7.28 -11.09 -5.41
C VAL A 138 7.45 -11.19 -6.94
N PRO A 139 7.47 -12.39 -7.57
CA PRO A 139 7.49 -12.51 -9.02
C PRO A 139 6.35 -11.77 -9.72
N LEU A 140 5.12 -11.84 -9.18
CA LEU A 140 3.97 -11.14 -9.76
C LEU A 140 4.17 -9.62 -9.79
N VAL A 141 4.68 -9.03 -8.70
CA VAL A 141 5.01 -7.60 -8.64
C VAL A 141 6.09 -7.25 -9.65
N PHE A 142 7.10 -8.11 -9.83
CA PHE A 142 8.14 -7.92 -10.85
C PHE A 142 7.60 -7.98 -12.26
N VAL A 143 6.71 -8.91 -12.58
CA VAL A 143 6.04 -9.00 -13.88
C VAL A 143 5.25 -7.72 -14.14
N GLY A 144 4.48 -7.25 -13.15
CA GLY A 144 3.73 -6.01 -13.24
C GLY A 144 4.62 -4.81 -13.48
N GLY A 145 5.71 -4.71 -12.73
CA GLY A 145 6.72 -3.66 -12.87
C GLY A 145 7.41 -3.67 -14.23
N TYR A 146 7.76 -4.85 -14.75
CA TYR A 146 8.35 -5.01 -16.07
C TYR A 146 7.40 -4.53 -17.18
N VAL A 147 6.13 -4.93 -17.12
CA VAL A 147 5.10 -4.48 -18.08
C VAL A 147 4.88 -2.96 -17.97
N GLY A 148 4.82 -2.42 -16.76
CA GLY A 148 4.66 -0.98 -16.50
C GLY A 148 5.83 -0.16 -17.04
N PHE A 149 7.06 -0.64 -16.84
CA PHE A 149 8.26 0.05 -17.27
C PHE A 149 8.50 -0.01 -18.78
N ARG A 150 7.99 -1.04 -19.47
CA ARG A 150 8.05 -1.13 -20.95
C ARG A 150 7.14 -0.12 -21.65
N LYS A 151 6.05 0.33 -21.02
CA LYS A 151 5.18 1.37 -21.60
C LYS A 151 5.91 2.72 -21.69
N PRO A 152 5.59 3.57 -22.68
CA PRO A 152 6.17 4.91 -22.75
C PRO A 152 5.89 5.68 -21.45
N ALA A 153 6.83 6.54 -21.07
CA ALA A 153 6.66 7.39 -19.89
C ALA A 153 5.41 8.27 -20.08
N ILE A 154 4.66 8.51 -19.00
CA ILE A 154 3.56 9.47 -19.04
C ILE A 154 4.18 10.84 -19.29
N GLU A 155 3.83 11.47 -20.41
CA GLU A 155 4.28 12.83 -20.71
C GLU A 155 3.57 13.81 -19.78
N ASN A 156 4.37 14.67 -19.14
CA ASN A 156 3.81 15.71 -18.30
C ASN A 156 3.17 16.77 -19.19
N PRO A 157 1.94 17.22 -18.89
CA PRO A 157 1.24 18.21 -19.70
C PRO A 157 1.97 19.57 -19.75
N VAL A 158 2.95 19.80 -18.87
CA VAL A 158 3.72 21.05 -18.79
C VAL A 158 5.21 20.80 -18.50
N LYS A 159 6.07 21.64 -19.10
CA LYS A 159 7.52 21.68 -18.84
C LYS A 159 7.75 22.17 -17.40
N THR A 160 8.49 21.40 -16.61
CA THR A 160 8.80 21.79 -15.24
C THR A 160 9.88 22.87 -15.17
N ASN A 161 9.74 23.80 -14.22
CA ASN A 161 10.81 24.76 -13.91
C ASN A 161 11.99 24.03 -13.26
N LYS A 162 13.22 24.56 -13.37
CA LYS A 162 14.45 23.96 -12.79
C LYS A 162 14.80 24.46 -11.38
N ILE A 163 14.39 25.67 -11.00
CA ILE A 163 14.69 26.28 -9.69
C ILE A 163 13.51 26.08 -8.74
N PRO A 164 13.68 25.44 -7.57
CA PRO A 164 12.60 25.32 -6.59
C PRO A 164 12.32 26.70 -5.99
N ARG A 165 11.08 27.15 -6.03
CA ARG A 165 10.67 28.36 -5.30
C ARG A 165 10.77 28.13 -3.79
N GLN A 166 11.11 29.18 -3.06
CA GLN A 166 11.05 29.15 -1.59
C GLN A 166 9.59 28.92 -1.17
N ILE A 167 9.37 27.85 -0.41
CA ILE A 167 8.06 27.51 0.16
C ILE A 167 7.92 28.38 1.42
N PRO A 168 6.83 29.17 1.56
CA PRO A 168 6.59 29.92 2.80
C PRO A 168 6.49 28.94 3.98
N GLU A 169 6.93 29.35 5.17
CA GLU A 169 6.86 28.51 6.35
C GLU A 169 5.41 28.05 6.60
N GLN A 170 5.24 26.74 6.62
CA GLN A 170 3.93 26.11 6.76
C GLN A 170 3.52 26.13 8.23
N ALA A 171 2.28 26.54 8.53
CA ALA A 171 1.80 26.61 9.90
C ALA A 171 1.94 25.25 10.62
N TRP A 172 2.28 25.28 11.91
CA TRP A 172 2.68 24.09 12.69
C TRP A 172 1.68 22.93 12.64
N TYR A 173 0.37 23.23 12.56
CA TYR A 173 -0.71 22.23 12.49
C TYR A 173 -0.86 21.55 11.12
N MET A 174 -0.25 22.11 10.07
CA MET A 174 -0.19 21.49 8.73
C MET A 174 1.05 20.60 8.55
N ASN A 175 1.81 20.37 9.61
CA ASN A 175 2.95 19.45 9.54
C ASN A 175 2.42 18.02 9.27
N PRO A 176 2.95 17.32 8.24
CA PRO A 176 2.48 15.99 7.86
C PRO A 176 2.51 14.98 9.02
N ALA A 177 3.44 15.11 9.97
CA ALA A 177 3.46 14.26 11.17
C ALA A 177 2.23 14.47 12.06
N PHE A 178 1.82 15.72 12.27
CA PHE A 178 0.67 16.07 13.10
C PHE A 178 -0.65 15.64 12.43
N SER A 179 -0.76 15.82 11.11
CA SER A 179 -1.95 15.40 10.35
C SER A 179 -2.11 13.87 10.30
N VAL A 180 -1.01 13.11 10.15
CA VAL A 180 -1.05 11.63 10.20
C VAL A 180 -1.46 11.15 11.59
N LEU A 181 -0.99 11.79 12.66
CA LEU A 181 -1.36 11.43 14.04
C LEU A 181 -2.84 11.67 14.33
N ILE A 182 -3.39 12.83 13.92
CA ILE A 182 -4.81 13.15 14.12
C ILE A 182 -5.70 12.22 13.28
N GLY A 183 -5.35 11.98 12.01
CA GLY A 183 -6.10 11.07 11.16
C GLY A 183 -6.12 9.64 11.72
N GLY A 184 -4.96 9.13 12.15
CA GLY A 184 -4.86 7.81 12.77
C GLY A 184 -5.66 7.68 14.06
N TYR A 185 -5.64 8.70 14.92
CA TYR A 185 -6.44 8.70 16.15
C TYR A 185 -7.94 8.68 15.88
N LEU A 186 -8.40 9.43 14.88
CA LEU A 186 -9.82 9.53 14.53
C LEU A 186 -10.36 8.21 13.95
N GLU A 187 -9.59 7.52 13.12
CA GLU A 187 -9.95 6.20 12.58
C GLU A 187 -10.01 5.13 13.68
N LEU A 188 -9.02 5.13 14.59
CA LEU A 188 -8.98 4.21 15.74
C LEU A 188 -10.16 4.44 16.70
N PHE A 189 -10.49 5.70 16.95
CA PHE A 189 -11.62 6.07 17.81
C PHE A 189 -12.95 5.61 17.19
N SER A 190 -13.15 5.81 15.88
CA SER A 190 -14.34 5.36 15.15
C SER A 190 -14.52 3.84 15.22
N LEU A 191 -13.45 3.08 15.00
CA LEU A 191 -13.47 1.61 15.08
C LEU A 191 -13.78 1.10 16.49
N SER A 192 -13.22 1.74 17.52
CA SER A 192 -13.51 1.37 18.91
C SER A 192 -14.99 1.56 19.23
N PHE A 193 -15.58 2.68 18.80
CA PHE A 193 -16.99 3.03 19.05
C PHE A 193 -17.96 2.05 18.34
N SER A 194 -17.64 1.68 17.10
CA SER A 194 -18.41 0.69 16.34
C SER A 194 -18.37 -0.71 16.98
N SER A 195 -17.23 -1.11 17.55
CA SER A 195 -17.13 -2.40 18.25
C SER A 195 -17.93 -2.43 19.56
N SER A 196 -17.98 -1.31 20.29
CA SER A 196 -18.77 -1.18 21.52
C SER A 196 -20.27 -1.17 21.26
N SER A 197 -20.74 -0.59 20.15
CA SER A 197 -22.18 -0.60 19.79
C SER A 197 -22.72 -1.99 19.43
N HIS A 198 -21.85 -2.92 19.04
CA HIS A 198 -22.23 -4.30 18.73
C HIS A 198 -22.28 -5.24 19.95
N GLN A 199 -21.70 -4.83 21.09
CA GLN A 199 -21.78 -5.60 22.34
C GLN A 199 -22.95 -5.17 23.24
N SER A 200 -23.62 -4.06 22.92
CA SER A 200 -24.73 -3.49 23.69
C SER A 200 -26.12 -3.71 23.06
N GLY A 201 -26.27 -4.67 22.15
CA GLY A 201 -27.52 -5.00 21.46
C GLY A 201 -27.94 -6.44 21.69
#